data_AF-A0A0F9AMS1-F1
#
_entry.id   AF-A0A0F9AMS1-F1
#
_cell.length_a   1.000
_cell.length_b   1.000
_cell.length_c   1.000
_cell.angle_alpha   90.00
_cell.angle_beta   90.00
_cell.angle_gamma   90.00
#
_symmetry.space_group_name_H-M   'P 1'
#
loop_
_entity.id
_entity.type
_entity.pdbx_description
1 polymer ?
#
loop_
_entity_poly.entity_id
_entity_poly.type
_entity_poly.pdbx_seq_one_letter_code
_entity_poly.pdbx_strand_id
1 'polypeptide(L)'
;MTVLDPATGKREHMQVPRFATPAAARFWSHALKAIVKRLDKVGMAKSACLGIFSDSTAPTPVIEMFAKIAPGLGWMRGCHGVSRATKPYPVRGGGMVVYHEHCYGMSIPNPRTKIFSIWDQNGPPAAYFRSDFDHLPPRGFRSIAERALYQGKRGFGRMCLDYWDSPLTAGKRRGSYADVFNRWPISTCSQRRPTLMKLAGPGPDGPLSTIRYELLLEGLQEAEATMFIAEATGRRAKRLGKDLTRRCRRLLVERINVARIVNGYYGPATWDHAGWQDASRRLYETAAEVRQALRK
;
A
#
# COMPACT_ATOMS: atom_id res chain seq x y z
N MET A 1 14.65 6.93 -23.00
CA MET A 1 14.81 7.80 -21.81
C MET A 1 15.22 9.18 -22.26
N THR A 2 15.02 10.22 -21.43
CA THR A 2 15.54 11.57 -21.72
C THR A 2 16.88 11.75 -21.02
N VAL A 3 17.90 12.18 -21.75
CA VAL A 3 19.21 12.54 -21.20
C VAL A 3 19.40 14.05 -21.32
N LEU A 4 20.18 14.62 -20.40
CA LEU A 4 20.56 16.04 -20.37
C LEU A 4 22.05 16.11 -20.63
N ASP A 5 22.45 16.83 -21.67
CA ASP A 5 23.84 17.19 -21.89
C ASP A 5 24.23 18.30 -20.89
N PRO A 6 25.17 18.05 -19.96
CA PRO A 6 25.55 19.05 -18.96
C PRO A 6 26.28 20.26 -19.55
N ALA A 7 26.92 20.14 -20.71
CA ALA A 7 27.65 21.26 -21.34
C ALA A 7 26.69 22.22 -22.05
N THR A 8 25.66 21.69 -22.71
CA THR A 8 24.74 22.50 -23.54
C THR A 8 23.38 22.73 -22.89
N GLY A 9 23.03 21.98 -21.85
CA GLY A 9 21.69 21.97 -21.26
C GLY A 9 20.61 21.33 -22.16
N LYS A 10 21.00 20.79 -23.33
CA LYS A 10 20.07 20.18 -24.29
C LYS A 10 19.53 18.85 -23.77
N ARG A 11 18.23 18.61 -23.98
CA ARG A 11 17.57 17.34 -23.67
C ARG A 11 17.32 16.55 -24.94
N GLU A 12 17.60 15.26 -24.91
CA GLU A 12 17.41 14.38 -26.07
C GLU A 12 16.95 12.98 -25.67
N HIS A 13 16.39 12.26 -26.65
CA HIS A 13 15.96 10.89 -26.46
C HIS A 13 17.13 9.94 -26.64
N MET A 14 17.36 9.08 -25.64
CA MET A 14 18.33 8.00 -25.70
C MET A 14 17.60 6.64 -25.64
N GLN A 15 17.89 5.77 -26.60
CA GLN A 15 17.51 4.37 -26.56
C GLN A 15 18.46 3.63 -25.61
N VAL A 16 17.91 2.91 -24.63
CA VAL A 16 18.72 2.06 -23.76
C VAL A 16 19.04 0.73 -24.44
N PRO A 17 20.16 0.07 -24.07
CA PRO A 17 20.46 -1.26 -24.55
C PRO A 17 19.37 -2.26 -24.19
N ARG A 18 19.13 -3.23 -25.09
CA ARG A 18 18.22 -4.35 -24.84
C ARG A 18 18.62 -5.10 -23.57
N PHE A 19 17.65 -5.41 -22.71
CA PHE A 19 17.89 -6.18 -21.48
C PHE A 19 18.55 -7.54 -21.75
N ALA A 20 19.19 -8.10 -20.71
CA ALA A 20 19.92 -9.36 -20.77
C ALA A 20 21.07 -9.37 -21.81
N THR A 21 21.67 -8.21 -22.07
CA THR A 21 22.90 -8.08 -22.87
C THR A 21 24.04 -7.54 -22.00
N PRO A 22 25.31 -7.80 -22.36
CA PRO A 22 26.45 -7.19 -21.65
C PRO A 22 26.40 -5.66 -21.63
N ALA A 23 25.91 -5.04 -22.71
CA ALA A 23 25.73 -3.59 -22.80
C ALA A 23 24.69 -3.09 -21.78
N ALA A 24 23.55 -3.76 -21.65
CA ALA A 24 22.55 -3.44 -20.63
C ALA A 24 23.08 -3.65 -19.21
N ALA A 25 23.82 -4.72 -18.96
CA ALA A 25 24.42 -4.99 -17.65
C ALA A 25 25.36 -3.85 -17.23
N ARG A 26 26.24 -3.40 -18.13
CA ARG A 26 27.13 -2.24 -17.87
C ARG A 26 26.32 -0.97 -17.64
N PHE A 27 25.36 -0.67 -18.51
CA PHE A 27 24.53 0.52 -18.42
C PHE A 27 23.78 0.60 -17.07
N TRP A 28 23.02 -0.45 -16.75
CA TRP A 28 22.18 -0.48 -15.55
C TRP A 28 23.00 -0.61 -14.26
N SER A 29 24.17 -1.26 -14.28
CA SER A 29 25.03 -1.33 -13.09
C SER A 29 25.46 0.07 -12.63
N HIS A 30 25.87 0.93 -13.56
CA HIS A 30 26.26 2.31 -13.24
C HIS A 30 25.07 3.13 -12.74
N ALA A 31 23.94 3.05 -13.44
CA ALA A 31 22.73 3.77 -13.06
C ALA A 31 22.23 3.36 -11.66
N LEU A 32 22.12 2.06 -11.39
CA LEU A 32 21.64 1.55 -10.11
C LEU A 32 22.58 1.89 -8.96
N LYS A 33 23.91 1.77 -9.15
CA LYS A 33 24.89 2.20 -8.13
C LYS A 33 24.74 3.68 -7.80
N ALA A 34 24.54 4.54 -8.81
CA ALA A 34 24.34 5.96 -8.58
C ALA A 34 23.02 6.25 -7.84
N ILE A 35 21.94 5.55 -8.18
CA ILE A 35 20.63 5.66 -7.50
C ILE A 35 20.76 5.23 -6.05
N VAL A 36 21.31 4.04 -5.78
CA VAL A 36 21.49 3.52 -4.41
C VAL A 36 22.38 4.45 -3.59
N LYS A 37 23.48 4.95 -4.16
CA LYS A 37 24.35 5.94 -3.48
C LYS A 37 23.60 7.23 -3.12
N ARG A 38 22.68 7.69 -3.96
CA ARG A 38 21.84 8.87 -3.65
C ARG A 38 20.83 8.56 -2.55
N LEU A 39 20.17 7.40 -2.61
CA LEU A 39 19.25 6.96 -1.56
C LEU A 39 19.97 6.78 -0.22
N ASP A 40 21.21 6.31 -0.23
CA ASP A 40 22.03 6.14 0.97
C ASP A 40 22.29 7.47 1.70
N LYS A 41 22.55 8.55 0.94
CA LYS A 41 22.73 9.91 1.51
C LYS A 41 21.52 10.42 2.30
N VAL A 42 20.33 9.88 2.05
CA VAL A 42 19.10 10.21 2.77
C VAL A 42 18.59 9.05 3.64
N GLY A 43 19.43 8.05 3.91
CA GLY A 43 19.10 6.91 4.77
C GLY A 43 18.10 5.91 4.18
N MET A 44 17.85 5.97 2.87
CA MET A 44 16.81 5.17 2.18
C MET A 44 17.37 4.02 1.33
N ALA A 45 18.67 3.74 1.36
CA ALA A 45 19.27 2.68 0.52
C ALA A 45 18.59 1.31 0.71
N LYS A 46 18.21 0.95 1.95
CA LYS A 46 17.52 -0.30 2.29
C LYS A 46 16.07 -0.37 1.77
N SER A 47 15.50 0.76 1.37
CA SER A 47 14.13 0.84 0.81
C SER A 47 14.12 0.76 -0.71
N ALA A 48 15.29 0.65 -1.36
CA ALA A 48 15.39 0.58 -2.81
C ALA A 48 14.77 -0.73 -3.34
N CYS A 49 13.81 -0.57 -4.26
CA CYS A 49 13.23 -1.65 -5.05
C CYS A 49 13.59 -1.44 -6.52
N LEU A 50 14.02 -2.50 -7.19
CA LEU A 50 14.52 -2.44 -8.56
C LEU A 50 13.42 -2.14 -9.59
N GLY A 51 12.22 -2.68 -9.37
CA GLY A 51 11.11 -2.54 -10.30
C GLY A 51 9.90 -3.37 -9.90
N ILE A 52 8.92 -3.45 -10.80
CA ILE A 52 7.59 -4.00 -10.55
C ILE A 52 7.32 -5.15 -11.53
N PHE A 53 7.06 -6.36 -11.02
CA PHE A 53 6.44 -7.44 -11.78
C PHE A 53 4.92 -7.23 -11.89
N SER A 54 4.35 -7.53 -13.06
CA SER A 54 2.91 -7.37 -13.33
C SER A 54 2.36 -8.65 -13.92
N ASP A 55 1.51 -9.38 -13.17
CA ASP A 55 0.86 -10.67 -13.48
C ASP A 55 1.76 -11.78 -14.06
N SER A 56 2.44 -11.47 -15.15
CA SER A 56 3.66 -12.09 -15.65
C SER A 56 4.93 -11.74 -14.84
N THR A 57 5.96 -12.56 -15.05
CA THR A 57 7.33 -12.32 -14.56
C THR A 57 8.21 -11.99 -15.75
N ALA A 58 9.22 -11.13 -15.58
CA ALA A 58 10.17 -10.83 -16.65
C ALA A 58 10.90 -12.12 -17.10
N PRO A 59 11.43 -12.19 -18.34
CA PRO A 59 12.22 -13.33 -18.77
C PRO A 59 13.38 -13.61 -17.81
N THR A 60 13.64 -14.88 -17.48
CA THR A 60 14.67 -15.29 -16.51
C THR A 60 16.04 -14.64 -16.75
N PRO A 61 16.56 -14.53 -18.00
CA PRO A 61 17.86 -13.89 -18.24
C PRO A 61 17.92 -12.40 -17.83
N VAL A 62 16.78 -11.70 -17.85
CA VAL A 62 16.70 -10.31 -17.38
C VAL A 62 16.85 -10.27 -15.86
N ILE A 63 16.19 -11.18 -15.16
CA ILE A 63 16.23 -11.27 -13.70
C ILE A 63 17.63 -11.67 -13.23
N GLU A 64 18.25 -12.65 -13.89
CA GLU A 64 19.63 -13.08 -13.62
C GLU A 64 20.64 -11.94 -13.80
N MET A 65 20.51 -11.18 -14.89
CA MET A 65 21.35 -10.00 -15.12
C MET A 65 21.24 -9.01 -13.95
N PHE A 66 20.01 -8.70 -13.51
CA PHE A 66 19.80 -7.77 -12.42
C PHE A 66 20.27 -8.29 -11.05
N ALA A 67 20.04 -9.57 -10.76
CA ALA A 67 20.54 -10.23 -9.56
C ALA A 67 22.08 -10.15 -9.49
N LYS A 68 22.76 -10.23 -10.63
CA LYS A 68 24.22 -10.09 -10.72
C LYS A 68 24.71 -8.65 -10.54
N ILE A 69 24.08 -7.66 -11.20
CA ILE A 69 24.61 -6.27 -11.20
C ILE A 69 24.16 -5.43 -10.00
N ALA A 70 23.11 -5.86 -9.29
CA ALA A 70 22.54 -5.18 -8.13
C ALA A 70 22.09 -6.20 -7.06
N PRO A 71 23.02 -7.00 -6.51
CA PRO A 71 22.68 -8.00 -5.51
C PRO A 71 22.06 -7.33 -4.28
N GLY A 72 21.01 -7.95 -3.74
CA GLY A 72 20.30 -7.45 -2.56
C GLY A 72 19.15 -6.47 -2.84
N LEU A 73 19.05 -5.89 -4.05
CA LEU A 73 17.87 -5.10 -4.40
C LEU A 73 16.65 -6.01 -4.60
N GLY A 74 15.56 -5.65 -3.91
CA GLY A 74 14.30 -6.39 -3.98
C GLY A 74 13.43 -5.98 -5.17
N TRP A 75 12.45 -6.81 -5.47
CA TRP A 75 11.40 -6.55 -6.45
C TRP A 75 10.08 -6.24 -5.76
N MET A 76 9.30 -5.36 -6.37
CA MET A 76 7.87 -5.29 -6.13
C MET A 76 7.14 -6.27 -7.07
N ARG A 77 6.03 -6.84 -6.60
CA ARG A 77 5.06 -7.53 -7.45
C ARG A 77 3.69 -6.89 -7.27
N GLY A 78 3.03 -6.57 -8.38
CA GLY A 78 1.62 -6.21 -8.41
C GLY A 78 0.88 -7.20 -9.29
N CYS A 79 0.08 -8.11 -8.73
CA CYS A 79 -0.63 -9.10 -9.54
C CYS A 79 -1.97 -9.54 -8.94
N HIS A 80 -2.68 -10.39 -9.67
CA HIS A 80 -3.88 -11.07 -9.20
C HIS A 80 -3.58 -12.19 -8.20
N GLY A 81 -2.35 -12.72 -8.20
CA GLY A 81 -1.94 -13.84 -7.37
C GLY A 81 -1.90 -13.50 -5.88
N VAL A 82 -2.62 -14.28 -5.08
CA VAL A 82 -2.62 -14.13 -3.61
C VAL A 82 -1.23 -14.43 -3.06
N SER A 83 -0.76 -13.61 -2.13
CA SER A 83 0.36 -13.99 -1.27
C SER A 83 -0.01 -13.93 0.20
N ARG A 84 0.45 -14.95 0.92
CA ARG A 84 0.44 -15.06 2.38
C ARG A 84 1.85 -15.20 2.94
N ALA A 85 2.86 -14.87 2.12
CA ALA A 85 4.25 -14.94 2.54
C ALA A 85 4.47 -14.03 3.75
N THR A 86 5.08 -14.57 4.80
CA THR A 86 5.40 -13.83 6.04
C THR A 86 6.78 -13.17 5.99
N LYS A 87 7.55 -13.44 4.92
CA LYS A 87 8.89 -12.92 4.66
C LYS A 87 9.07 -12.69 3.15
N PRO A 88 10.06 -11.89 2.71
CA PRO A 88 10.46 -11.85 1.31
C PRO A 88 10.66 -13.25 0.73
N TYR A 89 10.31 -13.44 -0.54
CA TYR A 89 10.35 -14.76 -1.18
C TYR A 89 11.05 -14.71 -2.55
N PRO A 90 11.68 -15.81 -3.00
CA PRO A 90 12.55 -15.79 -4.16
C PRO A 90 11.79 -15.66 -5.48
N VAL A 91 12.49 -15.20 -6.50
CA VAL A 91 12.03 -15.18 -7.89
C VAL A 91 12.94 -16.07 -8.74
N ARG A 92 12.38 -16.76 -9.74
CA ARG A 92 13.16 -17.54 -10.70
C ARG A 92 14.15 -16.62 -11.42
N GLY A 93 15.43 -17.01 -11.43
CA GLY A 93 16.53 -16.19 -11.95
C GLY A 93 17.23 -15.31 -10.90
N GLY A 94 16.75 -15.30 -9.64
CA GLY A 94 17.41 -14.63 -8.53
C GLY A 94 16.68 -13.40 -7.99
N GLY A 95 17.15 -12.90 -6.85
CA GLY A 95 16.50 -11.80 -6.11
C GLY A 95 15.26 -12.23 -5.33
N MET A 96 14.65 -11.27 -4.65
CA MET A 96 13.52 -11.48 -3.73
C MET A 96 12.38 -10.51 -4.04
N VAL A 97 11.13 -10.97 -3.95
CA VAL A 97 9.98 -10.05 -3.84
C VAL A 97 9.91 -9.54 -2.40
N VAL A 98 10.07 -8.24 -2.23
CA VAL A 98 10.07 -7.57 -0.92
C VAL A 98 8.78 -6.78 -0.65
N TYR A 99 7.99 -6.52 -1.70
CA TYR A 99 6.68 -5.89 -1.61
C TYR A 99 5.73 -6.53 -2.62
N HIS A 100 4.54 -6.94 -2.19
CA HIS A 100 3.58 -7.65 -3.05
C HIS A 100 2.17 -7.11 -2.88
N GLU A 101 1.71 -6.30 -3.82
CA GLU A 101 0.32 -5.88 -3.92
C GLU A 101 -0.53 -6.90 -4.69
N HIS A 102 -1.66 -7.31 -4.14
CA HIS A 102 -2.59 -8.18 -4.85
C HIS A 102 -4.06 -7.88 -4.58
N CYS A 103 -4.92 -8.15 -5.56
CA CYS A 103 -6.34 -7.77 -5.52
C CYS A 103 -7.33 -8.91 -5.30
N TYR A 104 -6.91 -10.17 -5.40
CA TYR A 104 -7.77 -11.32 -5.15
C TYR A 104 -7.41 -12.05 -3.86
N GLY A 105 -8.32 -12.93 -3.41
CA GLY A 105 -8.15 -13.76 -2.22
C GLY A 105 -8.05 -13.01 -0.90
N MET A 106 -8.59 -11.78 -0.85
CA MET A 106 -8.59 -10.91 0.32
C MET A 106 -9.92 -11.00 1.09
N SER A 107 -10.29 -12.20 1.55
CA SER A 107 -11.47 -12.37 2.39
C SER A 107 -11.17 -11.99 3.84
N ILE A 108 -12.12 -11.32 4.49
CA ILE A 108 -12.07 -11.06 5.94
C ILE A 108 -12.71 -12.27 6.64
N PRO A 109 -12.02 -12.91 7.61
CA PRO A 109 -12.48 -14.15 8.24
C PRO A 109 -13.70 -13.90 9.12
N ASN A 110 -14.44 -14.98 9.42
CA ASN A 110 -15.45 -14.94 10.46
C ASN A 110 -14.75 -14.84 11.83
N PRO A 111 -14.97 -13.75 12.61
CA PRO A 111 -14.31 -13.58 13.90
C PRO A 111 -14.72 -14.63 14.94
N ARG A 112 -15.81 -15.38 14.71
CA ARG A 112 -16.18 -16.53 15.54
C ARG A 112 -15.26 -17.74 15.36
N THR A 113 -14.62 -17.87 14.21
CA THR A 113 -13.71 -18.98 13.91
C THR A 113 -12.25 -18.59 14.02
N LYS A 114 -11.92 -17.34 13.65
CA LYS A 114 -10.52 -16.89 13.64
C LYS A 114 -10.41 -15.37 13.83
N ILE A 115 -9.58 -14.98 14.81
CA ILE A 115 -9.06 -13.62 14.94
C ILE A 115 -7.56 -13.70 14.62
N PHE A 116 -7.12 -12.99 13.59
CA PHE A 116 -5.71 -12.97 13.22
C PHE A 116 -4.87 -12.18 14.22
N SER A 117 -3.61 -12.59 14.37
CA SER A 117 -2.58 -11.78 15.01
C SER A 117 -2.19 -10.62 14.09
N ILE A 118 -3.06 -9.61 14.00
CA ILE A 118 -2.88 -8.47 13.09
C ILE A 118 -1.59 -7.68 13.36
N TRP A 119 -1.08 -7.74 14.59
CA TRP A 119 0.19 -7.13 15.01
C TRP A 119 1.45 -7.90 14.56
N ASP A 120 1.31 -9.12 14.04
CA ASP A 120 2.44 -9.98 13.67
C ASP A 120 2.65 -10.07 12.14
N GLN A 121 1.93 -9.24 11.39
CA GLN A 121 1.93 -9.24 9.94
C GLN A 121 3.16 -8.51 9.39
N ASN A 122 4.25 -9.24 9.19
CA ASN A 122 5.53 -8.67 8.74
C ASN A 122 5.92 -9.03 7.30
N GLY A 123 5.01 -9.67 6.57
CA GLY A 123 5.26 -10.12 5.21
C GLY A 123 5.22 -9.01 4.14
N PRO A 124 5.75 -9.29 2.94
CA PRO A 124 5.61 -8.44 1.76
C PRO A 124 4.17 -8.07 1.33
N PRO A 125 3.11 -8.88 1.60
CA PRO A 125 1.79 -8.61 1.04
C PRO A 125 1.13 -7.32 1.52
N ALA A 126 0.64 -6.53 0.57
CA ALA A 126 -0.21 -5.36 0.77
C ALA A 126 -1.54 -5.53 0.00
N ALA A 127 -2.62 -5.00 0.58
CA ALA A 127 -3.93 -5.01 -0.05
C ALA A 127 -3.95 -4.07 -1.25
N TYR A 128 -4.31 -4.59 -2.42
CA TYR A 128 -4.68 -3.77 -3.56
C TYR A 128 -6.19 -3.86 -3.76
N PHE A 129 -6.92 -2.92 -3.16
CA PHE A 129 -8.36 -2.88 -3.32
C PHE A 129 -8.74 -2.35 -4.70
N ARG A 130 -9.55 -3.12 -5.43
CA ARG A 130 -10.09 -2.74 -6.75
C ARG A 130 -11.48 -2.15 -6.60
N SER A 131 -11.63 -0.89 -6.99
CA SER A 131 -12.88 -0.12 -7.05
C SER A 131 -12.56 1.24 -7.70
N ASP A 132 -13.57 2.07 -7.87
CA ASP A 132 -13.42 3.48 -8.24
C ASP A 132 -13.16 4.31 -6.97
N PHE A 133 -11.90 4.29 -6.49
CA PHE A 133 -11.60 4.85 -5.16
C PHE A 133 -11.73 6.36 -5.11
N ASP A 134 -11.58 7.08 -6.23
CA ASP A 134 -11.77 8.53 -6.27
C ASP A 134 -13.21 8.93 -5.92
N HIS A 135 -14.16 8.02 -6.16
CA HIS A 135 -15.59 8.20 -5.91
C HIS A 135 -16.13 7.35 -4.75
N LEU A 136 -15.25 6.79 -3.91
CA LEU A 136 -15.71 6.12 -2.70
C LEU A 136 -16.39 7.11 -1.74
N PRO A 137 -17.40 6.64 -1.00
CA PRO A 137 -17.93 7.42 0.10
C PRO A 137 -16.85 7.61 1.18
N PRO A 138 -16.97 8.67 1.99
CA PRO A 138 -16.04 9.01 3.08
C PRO A 138 -15.52 7.81 3.89
N ARG A 139 -16.41 6.89 4.27
CA ARG A 139 -16.04 5.69 5.04
C ARG A 139 -15.07 4.74 4.36
N GLY A 140 -15.05 4.72 3.04
CA GLY A 140 -14.12 3.93 2.25
C GLY A 140 -12.67 4.25 2.61
N PHE A 141 -12.34 5.55 2.71
CA PHE A 141 -11.00 6.04 3.07
C PHE A 141 -10.65 5.71 4.52
N ARG A 142 -11.58 5.93 5.44
CA ARG A 142 -11.36 5.68 6.86
C ARG A 142 -11.17 4.20 7.21
N SER A 143 -11.83 3.30 6.49
CA SER A 143 -11.80 1.87 6.81
C SER A 143 -10.68 1.07 6.10
N ILE A 144 -10.00 1.66 5.13
CA ILE A 144 -9.09 0.93 4.23
C ILE A 144 -7.91 0.28 4.97
N ALA A 145 -7.34 0.99 5.95
CA ALA A 145 -6.23 0.52 6.76
C ALA A 145 -6.61 -0.73 7.56
N GLU A 146 -7.69 -0.64 8.33
CA GLU A 146 -8.14 -1.75 9.16
C GLU A 146 -8.64 -2.94 8.33
N ARG A 147 -9.27 -2.69 7.17
CA ARG A 147 -9.64 -3.76 6.23
C ARG A 147 -8.42 -4.54 5.76
N ALA A 148 -7.32 -3.86 5.42
CA ALA A 148 -6.09 -4.51 5.00
C ALA A 148 -5.54 -5.43 6.10
N LEU A 149 -5.53 -4.96 7.35
CA LEU A 149 -5.10 -5.76 8.51
C LEU A 149 -5.93 -7.04 8.65
N TYR A 150 -7.26 -6.95 8.57
CA TYR A 150 -8.12 -8.14 8.71
C TYR A 150 -8.08 -9.09 7.51
N GLN A 151 -7.56 -8.64 6.37
CA GLN A 151 -7.26 -9.49 5.20
C GLN A 151 -5.87 -10.14 5.27
N GLY A 152 -5.14 -9.96 6.38
CA GLY A 152 -3.80 -10.50 6.54
C GLY A 152 -2.77 -9.74 5.71
N LYS A 153 -2.92 -8.42 5.58
CA LYS A 153 -1.99 -7.51 4.89
C LYS A 153 -1.44 -6.48 5.86
N ARG A 154 -0.15 -6.19 5.74
CA ARG A 154 0.54 -5.18 6.57
C ARG A 154 0.09 -3.75 6.24
N GLY A 155 -0.53 -3.56 5.08
CA GLY A 155 -1.02 -2.28 4.64
C GLY A 155 -1.74 -2.41 3.31
N PHE A 156 -1.95 -1.29 2.67
CA PHE A 156 -2.64 -1.17 1.38
C PHE A 156 -1.80 -0.32 0.43
N GLY A 157 -2.06 -0.48 -0.87
CA GLY A 157 -1.26 0.16 -1.91
C GLY A 157 -2.08 0.58 -3.12
N ARG A 158 -1.37 1.02 -4.18
CA ARG A 158 -1.95 1.62 -5.40
C ARG A 158 -2.84 2.83 -5.17
N MET A 159 -2.41 3.70 -4.28
CA MET A 159 -3.04 4.99 -4.03
C MET A 159 -2.03 6.11 -4.30
N CYS A 160 -2.50 7.17 -4.93
CA CYS A 160 -1.72 8.35 -5.21
C CYS A 160 -2.18 9.52 -4.34
N LEU A 161 -1.23 10.37 -3.97
CA LEU A 161 -1.51 11.56 -3.19
C LEU A 161 -2.09 12.66 -4.08
N ASP A 162 -1.47 12.91 -5.23
CA ASP A 162 -1.57 14.17 -5.97
C ASP A 162 -1.51 13.98 -7.50
N TYR A 163 -1.94 12.83 -8.01
CA TYR A 163 -2.00 12.61 -9.46
C TYR A 163 -3.27 13.27 -10.02
N TRP A 164 -3.28 14.60 -9.98
CA TRP A 164 -4.38 15.43 -10.43
C TRP A 164 -4.66 15.28 -11.92
N ASP A 165 -5.75 15.90 -12.34
CA ASP A 165 -6.14 15.91 -13.74
C ASP A 165 -5.10 16.69 -14.55
N SER A 166 -4.68 16.13 -15.68
CA SER A 166 -3.68 16.74 -16.56
C SER A 166 -4.33 17.85 -17.39
N PRO A 167 -3.76 19.08 -17.38
CA PRO A 167 -4.28 20.18 -18.19
C PRO A 167 -4.17 19.91 -19.70
N LEU A 168 -3.25 19.03 -20.13
CA LEU A 168 -3.12 18.61 -21.53
C LEU A 168 -4.33 17.81 -22.05
N THR A 169 -5.21 17.39 -21.14
CA THR A 169 -6.41 16.62 -21.41
C THR A 169 -7.67 17.31 -20.87
N ALA A 170 -7.54 18.51 -20.28
CA ALA A 170 -8.67 19.31 -19.83
C ALA A 170 -9.61 19.63 -21.01
N GLY A 171 -10.92 19.43 -20.82
CA GLY A 171 -11.93 19.62 -21.86
C GLY A 171 -12.19 18.41 -22.76
N LYS A 172 -11.41 17.32 -22.67
CA LYS A 172 -11.75 16.05 -23.32
C LYS A 172 -12.80 15.30 -22.50
N ARG A 173 -13.76 14.67 -23.19
CA ARG A 173 -15.00 14.03 -22.69
C ARG A 173 -14.85 13.38 -21.29
N ARG A 174 -15.89 13.53 -20.44
CA ARG A 174 -16.03 12.85 -19.14
C ARG A 174 -15.76 11.34 -19.32
N GLY A 175 -14.77 10.81 -18.59
CA GLY A 175 -14.28 9.43 -18.74
C GLY A 175 -12.99 9.26 -19.55
N SER A 176 -12.43 10.35 -20.09
CA SER A 176 -11.06 10.31 -20.63
C SER A 176 -10.05 10.17 -19.49
N TYR A 177 -9.06 9.28 -19.67
CA TYR A 177 -7.95 8.97 -18.75
C TYR A 177 -7.00 10.18 -18.67
N ALA A 178 -7.50 11.29 -18.11
CA ALA A 178 -6.96 12.63 -18.21
C ALA A 178 -6.24 13.05 -16.94
N ASP A 179 -5.43 12.17 -16.36
CA ASP A 179 -4.63 12.44 -15.15
C ASP A 179 -3.13 12.49 -15.48
N VAL A 180 -2.33 12.97 -14.52
CA VAL A 180 -0.87 13.03 -14.66
C VAL A 180 -0.26 11.63 -14.87
N PHE A 181 -0.89 10.55 -14.37
CA PHE A 181 -0.43 9.18 -14.62
C PHE A 181 -0.48 8.83 -16.11
N ASN A 182 -1.57 9.19 -16.79
CA ASN A 182 -1.85 8.85 -18.17
C ASN A 182 -1.55 9.99 -19.16
N ARG A 183 -0.82 11.02 -18.75
CA ARG A 183 -0.39 12.15 -19.62
C ARG A 183 0.29 11.71 -20.92
N TRP A 184 0.88 10.51 -20.94
CA TRP A 184 1.45 9.86 -22.10
C TRP A 184 0.68 8.57 -22.42
N PRO A 185 -0.36 8.63 -23.27
CA PRO A 185 -1.27 7.50 -23.50
C PRO A 185 -0.57 6.22 -23.96
N ILE A 186 0.52 6.32 -24.74
CA ILE A 186 1.31 5.16 -25.18
C ILE A 186 2.03 4.43 -24.04
N SER A 187 2.13 5.07 -22.87
CA SER A 187 2.70 4.51 -21.64
C SER A 187 1.62 4.12 -20.63
N THR A 188 0.32 4.25 -20.99
CA THR A 188 -0.75 3.82 -20.10
C THR A 188 -0.61 2.34 -19.83
N CYS A 189 -0.61 1.98 -18.56
CA CYS A 189 -0.71 0.60 -18.17
C CYS A 189 -2.00 0.44 -17.39
N SER A 190 -3.11 0.28 -18.12
CA SER A 190 -4.48 0.17 -17.60
C SER A 190 -4.57 -0.69 -16.33
N GLN A 191 -3.95 -1.88 -16.34
CA GLN A 191 -3.93 -2.80 -15.19
C GLN A 191 -3.07 -2.32 -14.00
N ARG A 192 -2.16 -1.36 -14.19
CA ARG A 192 -1.27 -0.78 -13.17
C ARG A 192 -1.67 0.63 -12.75
N ARG A 193 -2.79 1.17 -13.28
CA ARG A 193 -3.29 2.45 -12.80
C ARG A 193 -3.57 2.35 -11.29
N PRO A 194 -3.17 3.35 -10.49
CA PRO A 194 -3.66 3.49 -9.13
C PRO A 194 -5.19 3.44 -9.13
N THR A 195 -5.78 2.83 -8.11
CA THR A 195 -7.25 2.83 -7.97
C THR A 195 -7.76 4.12 -7.37
N LEU A 196 -6.90 4.82 -6.61
CA LEU A 196 -7.13 6.17 -6.14
C LEU A 196 -6.06 7.10 -6.72
N MET A 197 -6.46 8.10 -7.49
CA MET A 197 -5.52 9.00 -8.15
C MET A 197 -5.12 10.19 -7.25
N LYS A 198 -6.03 10.68 -6.41
CA LYS A 198 -5.78 11.89 -5.64
C LYS A 198 -6.45 11.84 -4.26
N LEU A 199 -5.64 11.87 -3.20
CA LEU A 199 -6.06 12.10 -1.83
C LEU A 199 -6.05 13.60 -1.47
N ALA A 200 -5.07 14.34 -2.01
CA ALA A 200 -4.89 15.76 -1.80
C ALA A 200 -5.51 16.57 -2.94
N GLY A 201 -5.95 17.79 -2.63
CA GLY A 201 -6.38 18.78 -3.62
C GLY A 201 -5.18 19.61 -4.09
N PRO A 202 -5.24 20.22 -5.29
CA PRO A 202 -4.24 21.20 -5.71
C PRO A 202 -4.38 22.51 -4.92
N GLY A 203 -3.27 23.01 -4.39
CA GLY A 203 -3.13 24.36 -3.84
C GLY A 203 -2.06 25.17 -4.57
N PRO A 204 -1.94 26.48 -4.28
CA PRO A 204 -0.98 27.36 -4.95
C PRO A 204 0.48 26.91 -4.78
N ASP A 205 0.83 26.38 -3.60
CA ASP A 205 2.20 25.97 -3.25
C ASP A 205 2.39 24.44 -3.17
N GLY A 206 1.38 23.66 -3.57
CA GLY A 206 1.44 22.20 -3.50
C GLY A 206 0.14 21.55 -3.01
N PRO A 207 0.20 20.26 -2.60
CA PRO A 207 -0.98 19.52 -2.19
C PRO A 207 -1.61 20.07 -0.90
N LEU A 208 -2.92 20.33 -0.94
CA LEU A 208 -3.74 20.65 0.22
C LEU A 208 -4.45 19.41 0.73
N SER A 209 -4.62 19.34 2.05
CA SER A 209 -5.44 18.30 2.66
C SER A 209 -6.88 18.36 2.13
N THR A 210 -7.53 17.21 2.10
CA THR A 210 -8.97 17.09 1.82
C THR A 210 -9.62 16.24 2.89
N ILE A 211 -10.94 16.29 2.97
CA ILE A 211 -11.72 15.41 3.86
C ILE A 211 -11.33 13.93 3.65
N ARG A 212 -11.05 13.50 2.41
CA ARG A 212 -10.66 12.11 2.11
C ARG A 212 -9.28 11.76 2.69
N TYR A 213 -8.34 12.71 2.66
CA TYR A 213 -7.02 12.55 3.26
C TYR A 213 -7.11 12.50 4.79
N GLU A 214 -7.83 13.42 5.41
CA GLU A 214 -8.03 13.42 6.88
C GLU A 214 -8.72 12.14 7.36
N LEU A 215 -9.74 11.66 6.64
CA LEU A 215 -10.40 10.39 6.96
C LEU A 215 -9.45 9.20 6.85
N LEU A 216 -8.54 9.19 5.89
CA LEU A 216 -7.51 8.17 5.79
C LEU A 216 -6.56 8.23 7.01
N LEU A 217 -6.14 9.42 7.43
CA LEU A 217 -5.29 9.61 8.61
C LEU A 217 -5.98 9.14 9.89
N GLU A 218 -7.24 9.52 10.11
CA GLU A 218 -8.03 9.03 11.25
C GLU A 218 -8.19 7.50 11.20
N GLY A 219 -8.44 6.96 10.00
CA GLY A 219 -8.50 5.51 9.77
C GLY A 219 -7.21 4.77 10.10
N LEU A 220 -6.06 5.37 9.80
CA LEU A 220 -4.74 4.85 10.17
C LEU A 220 -4.56 4.85 11.70
N GLN A 221 -4.93 5.93 12.38
CA GLN A 221 -4.86 6.01 13.84
C GLN A 221 -5.75 4.95 14.51
N GLU A 222 -6.96 4.73 13.98
CA GLU A 222 -7.85 3.68 14.47
C GLU A 222 -7.23 2.28 14.25
N ALA A 223 -6.62 2.04 13.09
CA ALA A 223 -5.96 0.77 12.80
C ALA A 223 -4.80 0.47 13.75
N GLU A 224 -3.98 1.48 14.08
CA GLU A 224 -2.90 1.38 15.06
C GLU A 224 -3.43 1.09 16.47
N ALA A 225 -4.51 1.77 16.89
CA ALA A 225 -5.15 1.50 18.18
C ALA A 225 -5.72 0.07 18.26
N THR A 226 -6.34 -0.41 17.16
CA THR A 226 -6.79 -1.80 17.04
C THR A 226 -5.62 -2.77 17.15
N MET A 227 -4.49 -2.51 16.46
CA MET A 227 -3.29 -3.34 16.54
C MET A 227 -2.72 -3.40 17.96
N PHE A 228 -2.65 -2.26 18.65
CA PHE A 228 -2.18 -2.16 20.03
C PHE A 228 -3.03 -3.01 20.99
N ILE A 229 -4.36 -2.89 20.93
CA ILE A 229 -5.28 -3.69 21.75
C ILE A 229 -5.16 -5.17 21.43
N ALA A 230 -5.08 -5.51 20.14
CA ALA A 230 -4.97 -6.88 19.67
C ALA A 230 -3.66 -7.52 20.16
N GLU A 231 -2.53 -6.83 20.05
CA GLU A 231 -1.23 -7.29 20.56
C GLU A 231 -1.28 -7.51 22.07
N ALA A 232 -1.77 -6.54 22.84
CA ALA A 232 -1.87 -6.65 24.28
C ALA A 232 -2.75 -7.85 24.70
N THR A 233 -3.87 -8.04 24.01
CA THR A 233 -4.78 -9.17 24.22
C THR A 233 -4.12 -10.51 23.86
N GLY A 234 -3.29 -10.55 22.81
CA GLY A 234 -2.63 -11.78 22.35
C GLY A 234 -1.38 -12.15 23.15
N ARG A 235 -0.56 -11.16 23.51
CA ARG A 235 0.76 -11.38 24.14
C ARG A 235 0.78 -11.13 25.65
N ARG A 236 -0.16 -10.33 26.18
CA ARG A 236 -0.12 -9.82 27.57
C ARG A 236 -1.44 -9.96 28.32
N ALA A 237 -2.34 -10.86 27.90
CA ALA A 237 -3.66 -11.07 28.52
C ALA A 237 -3.65 -11.20 30.05
N LYS A 238 -2.63 -11.88 30.61
CA LYS A 238 -2.48 -12.04 32.07
C LYS A 238 -2.39 -10.69 32.80
N ARG A 239 -1.67 -9.70 32.22
CA ARG A 239 -1.52 -8.35 32.80
C ARG A 239 -2.79 -7.52 32.67
N LEU A 240 -3.62 -7.77 31.65
CA LEU A 240 -4.89 -7.05 31.47
C LEU A 240 -5.96 -7.51 32.45
N GLY A 241 -5.85 -8.74 32.98
CA GLY A 241 -6.92 -9.37 33.74
C GLY A 241 -8.05 -9.91 32.84
N LYS A 242 -8.89 -10.76 33.43
CA LYS A 242 -9.92 -11.50 32.69
C LYS A 242 -11.00 -10.59 32.08
N ASP A 243 -11.41 -9.55 32.81
CA ASP A 243 -12.48 -8.64 32.36
C ASP A 243 -12.05 -7.79 31.16
N LEU A 244 -10.95 -7.02 31.29
CA LEU A 244 -10.46 -6.18 30.22
C LEU A 244 -10.09 -6.99 28.97
N THR A 245 -9.49 -8.18 29.13
CA THR A 245 -9.24 -9.10 28.01
C THR A 245 -10.53 -9.47 27.28
N ARG A 246 -11.62 -9.74 28.00
CA ARG A 246 -12.93 -10.08 27.40
C ARG A 246 -13.51 -8.89 26.65
N ARG A 247 -13.44 -7.68 27.22
CA ARG A 247 -13.92 -6.44 26.56
C ARG A 247 -13.12 -6.13 25.30
N CYS A 248 -11.79 -6.26 25.34
CA CYS A 248 -10.92 -6.11 24.18
C CYS A 248 -11.30 -7.10 23.06
N ARG A 249 -11.49 -8.38 23.39
CA ARG A 249 -11.90 -9.39 22.40
C ARG A 249 -13.25 -9.07 21.77
N ARG A 250 -14.24 -8.65 22.55
CA ARG A 250 -15.55 -8.25 22.04
C ARG A 250 -15.43 -7.07 21.07
N LEU A 251 -14.66 -6.04 21.44
CA LEU A 251 -14.40 -4.89 20.58
C LEU A 251 -13.75 -5.31 19.25
N LEU A 252 -12.72 -6.17 19.28
CA LEU A 252 -12.07 -6.66 18.06
C LEU A 252 -13.03 -7.44 17.16
N VAL A 253 -13.92 -8.25 17.73
CA VAL A 253 -14.97 -8.96 16.98
C VAL A 253 -15.94 -7.97 16.31
N GLU A 254 -16.39 -6.94 17.03
CA GLU A 254 -17.25 -5.88 16.50
C GLU A 254 -16.57 -5.19 15.30
N ARG A 255 -15.30 -4.80 15.45
CA ARG A 255 -14.55 -4.12 14.38
C ARG A 255 -14.31 -4.99 13.15
N ILE A 256 -14.01 -6.29 13.33
CA ILE A 256 -13.94 -7.23 12.20
C ILE A 256 -15.27 -7.30 11.47
N ASN A 257 -16.40 -7.36 12.19
CA ASN A 257 -17.72 -7.42 11.55
C ASN A 257 -18.05 -6.12 10.80
N VAL A 258 -17.68 -4.95 11.33
CA VAL A 258 -17.77 -3.68 10.60
C VAL A 258 -16.97 -3.74 9.30
N ALA A 259 -15.72 -4.19 9.36
CA ALA A 259 -14.88 -4.31 8.16
C ALA A 259 -15.48 -5.29 7.13
N ARG A 260 -16.13 -6.37 7.57
CA ARG A 260 -16.84 -7.33 6.69
C ARG A 260 -18.02 -6.68 5.97
N ILE A 261 -18.80 -5.85 6.67
CA ILE A 261 -19.95 -5.13 6.09
C ILE A 261 -19.45 -4.14 5.03
N VAL A 262 -18.43 -3.34 5.37
CA VAL A 262 -17.89 -2.29 4.48
C VAL A 262 -17.14 -2.87 3.27
N ASN A 263 -16.72 -4.14 3.32
CA ASN A 263 -16.03 -4.80 2.21
C ASN A 263 -16.94 -5.16 1.01
N GLY A 264 -18.26 -4.98 1.12
CA GLY A 264 -19.21 -5.16 0.01
C GLY A 264 -19.34 -3.93 -0.89
N TYR A 265 -19.72 -4.12 -2.16
CA TYR A 265 -19.89 -3.05 -3.17
C TYR A 265 -20.86 -1.94 -2.74
N TYR A 266 -21.85 -2.26 -1.89
CA TYR A 266 -22.84 -1.33 -1.34
C TYR A 266 -22.69 -1.08 0.18
N GLY A 267 -21.72 -1.74 0.82
CA GLY A 267 -21.54 -1.74 2.28
C GLY A 267 -21.15 -0.39 2.92
N PRO A 268 -20.39 0.50 2.26
CA PRO A 268 -19.96 1.74 2.89
C PRO A 268 -21.09 2.74 3.19
N ALA A 269 -22.15 2.80 2.38
CA ALA A 269 -23.20 3.83 2.49
C ALA A 269 -24.16 3.60 3.68
N THR A 270 -24.37 2.37 4.12
CA THR A 270 -25.32 2.05 5.20
C THR A 270 -24.74 2.28 6.59
N TRP A 271 -23.41 2.37 6.72
CA TRP A 271 -22.74 2.42 8.02
C TRP A 271 -22.40 3.84 8.50
N ASP A 272 -22.47 4.83 7.61
CA ASP A 272 -22.28 6.24 7.99
C ASP A 272 -23.33 6.72 9.02
N HIS A 273 -24.47 6.04 9.11
CA HIS A 273 -25.58 6.38 10.00
C HIS A 273 -25.62 5.62 11.32
N ALA A 274 -24.59 4.83 11.65
CA ALA A 274 -24.74 3.85 12.71
C ALA A 274 -23.65 3.93 13.78
N GLY A 275 -23.42 5.16 14.25
CA GLY A 275 -22.68 5.42 15.47
C GLY A 275 -21.18 5.15 15.35
N TRP A 276 -20.59 5.41 14.18
CA TRP A 276 -19.16 5.17 13.98
C TRP A 276 -18.29 6.02 14.89
N GLN A 277 -18.75 7.21 15.28
CA GLN A 277 -18.06 8.08 16.25
C GLN A 277 -17.97 7.39 17.61
N ASP A 278 -19.08 6.81 18.10
CA ASP A 278 -19.09 6.06 19.35
C ASP A 278 -18.23 4.79 19.28
N ALA A 279 -18.22 4.10 18.13
CA ALA A 279 -17.32 2.97 17.91
C ALA A 279 -15.83 3.39 18.01
N SER A 280 -15.49 4.58 17.50
CA SER A 280 -14.13 5.14 17.55
C SER A 280 -13.76 5.58 18.96
N ARG A 281 -14.67 6.26 19.66
CA ARG A 281 -14.51 6.63 21.07
C ARG A 281 -14.25 5.42 21.95
N ARG A 282 -15.09 4.38 21.85
CA ARG A 282 -14.91 3.12 22.60
C ARG A 282 -13.56 2.44 22.30
N LEU A 283 -13.08 2.54 21.06
CA LEU A 283 -11.77 2.02 20.68
C LEU A 283 -10.64 2.73 21.44
N TYR A 284 -10.63 4.07 21.43
CA TYR A 284 -9.59 4.83 22.12
C TYR A 284 -9.68 4.74 23.65
N GLU A 285 -10.89 4.74 24.22
CA GLU A 285 -11.12 4.49 25.65
C GLU A 285 -10.54 3.12 26.05
N THR A 286 -10.84 2.06 25.28
CA THR A 286 -10.30 0.72 25.53
C THR A 286 -8.76 0.70 25.39
N ALA A 287 -8.19 1.39 24.40
CA ALA A 287 -6.74 1.49 24.25
C ALA A 287 -6.09 2.19 25.47
N ALA A 288 -6.71 3.24 26.00
CA ALA A 288 -6.24 3.93 27.20
C ALA A 288 -6.26 3.01 28.44
N GLU A 289 -7.34 2.26 28.65
CA GLU A 289 -7.45 1.27 29.73
C GLU A 289 -6.38 0.17 29.60
N VAL A 290 -6.17 -0.37 28.39
CA VAL A 290 -5.11 -1.35 28.11
C VAL A 290 -3.74 -0.77 28.46
N ARG A 291 -3.46 0.48 28.05
CA ARG A 291 -2.20 1.15 28.39
C ARG A 291 -2.01 1.27 29.89
N GLN A 292 -3.06 1.65 30.64
CA GLN A 292 -3.00 1.77 32.10
C GLN A 292 -2.74 0.42 32.77
N ALA A 293 -3.43 -0.64 32.35
CA ALA A 293 -3.24 -2.00 32.87
C ALA A 293 -1.81 -2.53 32.61
N LEU A 294 -1.19 -2.18 31.49
CA LEU A 294 0.18 -2.59 31.16
C LEU A 294 1.29 -1.83 31.91
N ARG A 295 0.96 -0.72 32.59
CA ARG A 295 1.91 0.05 33.42
C ARG A 295 2.00 -0.47 34.86
N LYS A 296 0.98 -1.19 35.32
CA LYS A 296 0.97 -1.87 36.62
C LYS A 296 1.78 -3.17 36.52
#